data_AF-A0A3P7VTQ1-F1
#
_entry.id   AF-A0A3P7VTQ1-F1
#
_cell.length_a   1.000
_cell.length_b   1.000
_cell.length_c   1.000
_cell.angle_alpha   90.00
_cell.angle_beta   90.00
_cell.angle_gamma   90.00
#
_symmetry.space_group_name_H-M   'P 1'
#
loop_
_entity.id
_entity.type
_entity.pdbx_description
1 polymer ?
#
loop_
_entity_poly.entity_id
_entity_poly.type
_entity_poly.pdbx_seq_one_letter_code
_entity_poly.pdbx_strand_id
1 'polypeptide(L)'
;MQAANACRYWPVGRGIFHNENKTFLIWINEEDHLRIISMQKGGNVGQRSTPQVLQRLIKGLKTIEKSLPFSRDPRLGWLTFCPTNLGTTIRASVHIRLPKISAKPDFKKICDELKLQIRGIHGEHSESAGGVYDISNKARLGLTEFEAVKQMHDGVKQLIEMERKA
;
A
#
# COMPACT_ATOMS: atom_id res chain seq x y z
N MET A 1 17.30 -2.95 5.59
CA MET A 1 17.03 -4.25 6.25
C MET A 1 18.28 -4.97 6.74
N GLN A 2 19.27 -5.30 5.88
CA GLN A 2 20.49 -6.02 6.30
C GLN A 2 21.27 -5.31 7.44
N ALA A 3 21.51 -4.00 7.30
CA ALA A 3 22.18 -3.20 8.33
C ALA A 3 21.40 -3.15 9.66
N ALA A 4 20.07 -3.35 9.62
CA ALA A 4 19.22 -3.43 10.80
C ALA A 4 19.14 -4.86 11.37
N ASN A 5 19.98 -5.79 10.90
CA ASN A 5 19.96 -7.20 11.27
C ASN A 5 18.65 -7.94 10.96
N ALA A 6 17.78 -7.37 10.12
CA ALA A 6 16.48 -7.93 9.80
C ALA A 6 16.53 -9.10 8.81
N CYS A 7 17.72 -9.47 8.29
CA CYS A 7 17.91 -10.53 7.28
C CYS A 7 18.74 -11.72 7.78
N ARG A 8 18.92 -11.88 9.08
CA ARG A 8 19.68 -13.00 9.66
C ARG A 8 19.04 -14.35 9.29
N TYR A 9 19.89 -15.36 9.13
CA TYR A 9 19.50 -16.76 8.82
C TYR A 9 18.75 -16.94 7.49
N TRP A 10 18.89 -16.01 6.55
CA TRP A 10 18.26 -16.13 5.23
C TRP A 10 18.64 -17.46 4.52
N PRO A 11 17.68 -18.21 3.92
CA PRO A 11 16.25 -17.93 3.77
C PRO A 11 15.34 -18.61 4.83
N VAL A 12 15.90 -19.13 5.93
CA VAL A 12 15.18 -19.93 6.92
C VAL A 12 13.99 -19.17 7.52
N GLY A 13 12.83 -19.82 7.57
CA GLY A 13 11.60 -19.27 8.15
C GLY A 13 10.92 -18.19 7.29
N ARG A 14 11.41 -17.93 6.07
CA ARG A 14 10.81 -16.98 5.13
C ARG A 14 10.03 -17.70 4.05
N GLY A 15 8.98 -17.06 3.56
CA GLY A 15 8.18 -17.64 2.49
C GLY A 15 7.10 -16.70 1.97
N ILE A 16 6.43 -17.16 0.92
CA ILE A 16 5.28 -16.51 0.34
C ILE A 16 4.13 -17.51 0.24
N PHE A 17 2.98 -17.13 0.78
CA PHE A 17 1.71 -17.75 0.44
C PHE A 17 1.04 -16.91 -0.65
N HIS A 18 0.38 -17.56 -1.60
CA HIS A 18 -0.56 -16.89 -2.49
C HIS A 18 -1.73 -17.81 -2.83
N ASN A 19 -2.91 -17.23 -3.08
CA ASN A 19 -4.02 -18.00 -3.63
C ASN A 19 -3.75 -18.39 -5.11
N GLU A 20 -4.53 -19.33 -5.64
CA GLU A 20 -4.39 -19.81 -7.04
C GLU A 20 -4.39 -18.65 -8.06
N ASN A 21 -5.27 -17.67 -7.83
CA ASN A 21 -5.42 -16.51 -8.70
C ASN A 21 -4.33 -15.44 -8.54
N LYS A 22 -3.37 -15.60 -7.61
CA LYS A 22 -2.30 -14.63 -7.31
C LYS A 22 -2.83 -13.21 -7.01
N THR A 23 -3.99 -13.12 -6.38
CA THR A 23 -4.69 -11.87 -6.01
C THR A 23 -4.73 -11.61 -4.52
N PHE A 24 -4.35 -12.60 -3.71
CA PHE A 24 -4.15 -12.50 -2.28
C PHE A 24 -2.84 -13.21 -1.93
N LEU A 25 -1.92 -12.49 -1.30
CA LEU A 25 -0.57 -12.96 -0.99
C LEU A 25 -0.25 -12.64 0.47
N ILE A 26 0.61 -13.44 1.08
CA ILE A 26 1.15 -13.16 2.40
C ILE A 26 2.66 -13.39 2.33
N TRP A 27 3.45 -12.36 2.60
CA TRP A 27 4.88 -12.53 2.83
C TRP A 27 5.10 -12.81 4.31
N ILE A 28 5.92 -13.83 4.58
CA ILE A 28 6.21 -14.31 5.93
C ILE A 28 7.67 -13.99 6.25
N ASN A 29 7.90 -13.29 7.35
CA ASN A 29 9.23 -12.93 7.88
C ASN A 29 10.13 -12.19 6.87
N GLU A 30 9.55 -11.31 6.06
CA GLU A 30 10.31 -10.51 5.10
C GLU A 30 10.90 -9.27 5.79
N GLU A 31 10.07 -8.25 6.07
CA GLU A 31 10.35 -7.12 6.97
C GLU A 31 9.58 -7.26 8.29
N ASP A 32 8.26 -7.45 8.20
CA ASP A 32 7.36 -7.77 9.31
C ASP A 32 7.12 -9.28 9.38
N HIS A 33 6.54 -9.76 10.49
CA HIS A 33 6.12 -11.16 10.61
C HIS A 33 5.18 -11.57 9.47
N LEU A 34 4.20 -10.71 9.14
CA LEU A 34 3.26 -10.90 8.05
C LEU A 34 3.05 -9.60 7.28
N ARG A 35 3.15 -9.66 5.95
CA ARG A 35 2.64 -8.63 5.04
C ARG A 35 1.52 -9.22 4.20
N ILE A 36 0.30 -8.82 4.50
CA ILE A 36 -0.91 -9.34 3.83
C ILE A 36 -1.27 -8.39 2.68
N ILE A 37 -1.33 -8.94 1.47
CA ILE A 37 -1.44 -8.19 0.24
C ILE A 37 -2.67 -8.67 -0.52
N SER A 38 -3.49 -7.72 -0.98
CA SER A 38 -4.56 -7.98 -1.94
C SER A 38 -4.33 -7.08 -3.15
N MET A 39 -4.36 -7.66 -4.35
CA MET A 39 -4.11 -6.92 -5.59
C MET A 39 -4.85 -7.55 -6.77
N GLN A 40 -5.09 -6.77 -7.82
CA GLN A 40 -5.61 -7.25 -9.11
C GLN A 40 -5.29 -6.22 -10.19
N LYS A 41 -5.44 -6.62 -11.46
CA LYS A 41 -5.42 -5.69 -12.59
C LYS A 41 -6.69 -4.82 -12.60
N GLY A 42 -6.57 -3.61 -13.13
CA GLY A 42 -7.68 -2.66 -13.26
C GLY A 42 -7.92 -1.81 -12.01
N GLY A 43 -8.71 -0.74 -12.17
CA GLY A 43 -8.93 0.29 -11.15
C GLY A 43 -10.31 0.26 -10.51
N ASN A 44 -10.90 -0.93 -10.28
CA ASN A 44 -12.21 -1.07 -9.62
C ASN A 44 -12.14 -0.73 -8.12
N VAL A 45 -11.75 0.50 -7.82
CA VAL A 45 -11.75 1.12 -6.50
C VAL A 45 -13.08 1.85 -6.23
N GLY A 46 -14.00 1.89 -7.20
CA GLY A 46 -15.34 2.45 -6.97
C GLY A 46 -16.37 2.05 -8.02
N GLN A 47 -17.44 1.39 -7.55
CA GLN A 47 -18.83 1.83 -7.73
C GLN A 47 -19.71 1.08 -6.71
N ARG A 48 -20.23 1.82 -5.71
CA ARG A 48 -21.28 1.45 -4.74
C ARG A 48 -21.07 0.20 -3.84
N SER A 49 -20.00 -0.56 -4.03
CA SER A 49 -19.58 -1.66 -3.16
C SER A 49 -18.10 -1.50 -2.81
N THR A 50 -17.72 -1.87 -1.58
CA THR A 50 -16.32 -1.88 -1.12
C THR A 50 -15.43 -2.52 -2.19
N PRO A 51 -14.30 -1.90 -2.61
CA PRO A 51 -13.44 -2.43 -3.67
C PRO A 51 -13.14 -3.92 -3.45
N GLN A 52 -13.25 -4.75 -4.49
CA GLN A 52 -13.00 -6.19 -4.37
C GLN A 52 -11.64 -6.49 -3.74
N VAL A 53 -10.63 -5.67 -4.03
CA VAL A 53 -9.31 -5.72 -3.39
C VAL A 53 -9.40 -5.58 -1.88
N LEU A 54 -10.13 -4.57 -1.40
CA LEU A 54 -10.31 -4.29 0.03
C LEU A 54 -11.19 -5.36 0.70
N GLN A 55 -12.28 -5.80 0.07
CA GLN A 55 -13.10 -6.89 0.59
C GLN A 55 -12.30 -8.18 0.76
N ARG A 56 -11.48 -8.54 -0.24
CA ARG A 56 -10.60 -9.71 -0.18
C ARG A 56 -9.56 -9.57 0.92
N LEU A 57 -8.96 -8.38 1.10
CA LEU A 57 -8.02 -8.10 2.18
C LEU A 57 -8.67 -8.29 3.56
N ILE A 58 -9.83 -7.66 3.78
CA ILE A 58 -10.57 -7.75 5.06
C ILE A 58 -10.96 -9.19 5.36
N LYS A 59 -11.46 -9.94 4.36
CA LYS A 59 -11.82 -11.35 4.54
C LYS A 59 -10.60 -12.20 4.93
N GLY A 60 -9.47 -11.99 4.26
CA GLY A 60 -8.22 -12.68 4.57
C GLY A 60 -7.74 -12.36 5.98
N LEU A 61 -7.66 -11.08 6.34
CA LEU A 61 -7.25 -10.61 7.67
C LEU A 61 -8.11 -11.22 8.78
N LYS A 62 -9.44 -11.09 8.69
CA LYS A 62 -10.38 -11.66 9.68
C LYS A 62 -10.30 -13.18 9.80
N THR A 63 -9.81 -13.88 8.77
CA THR A 63 -9.61 -15.33 8.84
C THR A 63 -8.33 -15.65 9.61
N ILE A 64 -7.26 -14.91 9.35
CA ILE A 64 -5.96 -15.09 10.00
C ILE A 64 -6.03 -14.71 11.50
N GLU A 65 -6.74 -13.63 11.84
CA GLU A 65 -6.92 -13.16 13.22
C GLU A 65 -7.59 -14.19 14.14
N LYS A 66 -8.32 -15.17 13.58
CA LYS A 66 -8.92 -16.26 14.38
C LYS A 66 -7.87 -17.24 14.91
N SER A 67 -6.70 -17.30 14.28
CA SER A 67 -5.64 -18.27 14.58
C SER A 67 -4.38 -17.60 15.11
N LEU A 68 -4.17 -16.32 14.82
CA LEU A 68 -2.97 -15.58 15.19
C LEU A 68 -3.34 -14.25 15.88
N PRO A 69 -2.94 -14.06 17.15
CA PRO A 69 -3.08 -12.76 17.79
C PRO A 69 -2.07 -11.76 17.20
N PHE A 70 -2.52 -10.53 16.95
CA PHE A 70 -1.67 -9.44 16.49
C PHE A 70 -1.34 -8.46 17.62
N SER A 71 -0.13 -7.90 17.58
CA SER A 71 0.34 -6.94 18.56
C SER A 71 -0.20 -5.53 18.26
N ARG A 72 -0.96 -4.98 19.21
CA ARG A 72 -1.55 -3.65 19.11
C ARG A 72 -1.27 -2.83 20.36
N ASP A 73 -0.76 -1.62 20.16
CA ASP A 73 -0.56 -0.63 21.21
C ASP A 73 -1.71 0.41 21.19
N PRO A 74 -2.20 0.89 22.36
CA PRO A 74 -3.26 1.88 22.40
C PRO A 74 -2.95 3.20 21.69
N ARG A 75 -1.67 3.65 21.71
CA ARG A 75 -1.22 4.90 21.12
C ARG A 75 -0.72 4.70 19.69
N LEU A 76 0.02 3.63 19.43
CA LEU A 76 0.71 3.39 18.17
C LEU A 76 -0.09 2.54 17.19
N GLY A 77 -1.22 1.96 17.60
CA GLY A 77 -2.01 1.06 16.76
C GLY A 77 -1.29 -0.28 16.55
N TRP A 78 -1.39 -0.84 15.35
CA TRP A 78 -0.71 -2.08 14.99
C TRP A 78 0.80 -1.87 14.94
N LEU A 79 1.53 -2.74 15.64
CA LEU A 79 2.99 -2.67 15.74
C LEU A 79 3.64 -3.31 14.53
N THR A 80 4.67 -2.65 14.01
CA THR A 80 5.46 -3.06 12.84
C THR A 80 6.93 -2.84 13.13
N PHE A 81 7.80 -3.48 12.34
CA PHE A 81 9.25 -3.34 12.44
C PHE A 81 9.71 -1.91 12.15
N CYS A 82 9.13 -1.28 11.12
CA CYS A 82 9.48 0.07 10.71
C CYS A 82 8.48 1.09 11.27
N PRO A 83 8.92 2.14 12.00
CA PRO A 83 8.02 3.16 12.57
C PRO A 83 7.10 3.84 11.55
N THR A 84 7.47 3.88 10.26
CA THR A 84 6.65 4.46 9.19
C THR A 84 5.38 3.66 8.90
N ASN A 85 5.33 2.39 9.30
CA ASN A 85 4.21 1.48 9.07
C ASN A 85 3.29 1.32 10.30
N LEU A 86 3.53 2.04 11.40
CA LEU A 86 2.66 2.01 12.59
C LEU A 86 1.24 2.53 12.30
N GLY A 87 0.30 2.20 13.19
CA GLY A 87 -1.09 2.66 13.13
C GLY A 87 -1.98 1.66 12.42
N THR A 88 -2.44 2.03 11.23
CA THR A 88 -3.28 1.18 10.35
C THR A 88 -2.47 0.12 9.62
N THR A 89 -1.16 0.34 9.43
CA THR A 89 -0.28 -0.40 8.51
C THR A 89 -0.74 -0.41 7.04
N ILE A 90 -1.81 0.31 6.68
CA ILE A 90 -2.43 0.23 5.36
C ILE A 90 -1.69 1.11 4.35
N ARG A 91 -1.04 0.46 3.38
CA ARG A 91 -0.64 1.07 2.11
C ARG A 91 -1.63 0.66 1.02
N ALA A 92 -2.59 1.52 0.73
CA ALA A 92 -3.42 1.39 -0.46
C ALA A 92 -2.70 2.08 -1.61
N SER A 93 -2.57 1.44 -2.76
CA SER A 93 -1.89 2.04 -3.91
C SER A 93 -2.42 1.60 -5.27
N VAL A 94 -2.04 2.35 -6.30
CA VAL A 94 -2.30 2.04 -7.71
C VAL A 94 -1.03 2.22 -8.51
N HIS A 95 -0.82 1.34 -9.49
CA HIS A 95 0.08 1.62 -10.60
C HIS A 95 -0.71 2.37 -11.66
N ILE A 96 -0.37 3.64 -11.89
CA ILE A 96 -1.12 4.53 -12.77
C ILE A 96 -0.20 5.28 -13.73
N ARG A 97 -0.66 5.43 -14.98
CA ARG A 97 0.04 6.16 -16.03
C ARG A 97 -0.50 7.60 -16.10
N LEU A 98 0.36 8.57 -15.83
CA LEU A 98 0.03 9.99 -15.69
C LEU A 98 1.02 10.90 -16.45
N PRO A 99 1.27 10.67 -17.76
CA PRO A 99 2.39 11.26 -18.50
C PRO A 99 2.36 12.79 -18.57
N LYS A 100 1.19 13.43 -18.52
CA LYS A 100 1.09 14.89 -18.67
C LYS A 100 1.33 15.60 -17.34
N ILE A 101 0.62 15.21 -16.29
CA ILE A 101 0.75 15.83 -14.97
C ILE A 101 2.10 15.48 -14.34
N SER A 102 2.64 14.29 -14.60
CA SER A 102 3.95 13.89 -14.07
C SER A 102 5.13 14.59 -14.72
N ALA A 103 4.95 15.17 -15.91
CA ALA A 103 5.97 15.96 -16.59
C ALA A 103 6.10 17.39 -16.00
N LYS A 104 5.17 17.81 -15.15
CA LYS A 104 5.22 19.14 -14.54
C LYS A 104 6.23 19.18 -13.39
N PRO A 105 6.99 20.29 -13.22
CA PRO A 105 8.00 20.40 -12.17
C PRO A 105 7.42 20.36 -10.75
N ASP A 106 6.14 20.68 -10.59
CA ASP A 106 5.41 20.70 -9.33
C ASP A 106 4.66 19.39 -9.01
N PHE A 107 4.80 18.33 -9.82
CA PHE A 107 4.08 17.07 -9.65
C PHE A 107 4.21 16.46 -8.24
N LYS A 108 5.43 16.47 -7.69
CA LYS A 108 5.68 15.99 -6.33
C LYS A 108 4.93 16.81 -5.29
N LYS A 109 4.92 18.14 -5.45
CA LYS A 109 4.21 19.07 -4.56
C LYS A 109 2.70 18.83 -4.63
N ILE A 110 2.14 18.66 -5.83
CA ILE A 110 0.72 18.32 -6.02
C ILE A 110 0.37 17.03 -5.27
N CYS A 111 1.18 15.97 -5.41
CA CYS A 111 0.92 14.72 -4.71
C CYS A 111 1.05 14.85 -3.19
N ASP A 112 2.04 15.62 -2.70
CA ASP A 112 2.20 15.88 -1.27
C ASP A 112 1.00 16.66 -0.68
N GLU A 113 0.46 17.65 -1.40
CA GLU A 113 -0.75 18.40 -1.02
C GLU A 113 -1.99 17.50 -0.98
N LEU A 114 -2.08 16.52 -1.89
CA LEU A 114 -3.09 15.46 -1.89
C LEU A 114 -2.83 14.36 -0.84
N LYS A 115 -1.78 14.51 -0.02
CA LYS A 115 -1.34 13.54 1.00
C LYS A 115 -1.05 12.15 0.40
N LEU A 116 -0.51 12.13 -0.81
CA LEU A 116 -0.08 10.94 -1.53
C LEU A 116 1.44 10.81 -1.45
N GLN A 117 1.91 9.57 -1.56
CA GLN A 117 3.31 9.23 -1.71
C GLN A 117 3.49 8.61 -3.10
N ILE A 118 4.51 9.08 -3.82
CA ILE A 118 4.89 8.60 -5.13
C ILE A 118 6.12 7.69 -4.99
N ARG A 119 6.11 6.56 -5.68
CA ARG A 119 7.27 5.66 -5.87
C ARG A 119 7.38 5.24 -7.33
N GLY A 120 8.56 4.80 -7.75
CA GLY A 120 8.70 4.10 -9.03
C GLY A 120 8.08 2.70 -8.99
N ILE A 121 7.94 2.08 -10.17
CA ILE A 121 7.22 0.82 -10.35
C ILE A 121 7.91 -0.42 -9.76
N HIS A 122 9.20 -0.35 -9.42
CA HIS A 122 9.97 -1.43 -8.79
C HIS A 122 10.15 -1.22 -7.28
N GLY A 123 9.41 -0.30 -6.65
CA GLY A 123 9.42 -0.09 -5.21
C GLY A 123 10.02 1.25 -4.76
N GLU A 124 10.37 1.33 -3.47
CA GLU A 124 10.65 2.58 -2.72
C GLU A 124 11.80 3.42 -3.27
N HIS A 125 12.71 2.80 -4.03
CA HIS A 125 13.93 3.44 -4.54
C HIS A 125 14.08 3.36 -6.06
N SER A 126 13.01 3.05 -6.79
CA SER A 126 13.08 2.88 -8.25
C SER A 126 12.65 4.13 -9.01
N GLU A 127 13.25 4.34 -10.18
CA GLU A 127 12.81 5.37 -11.13
C GLU A 127 11.52 4.94 -11.86
N SER A 128 10.68 5.92 -12.19
CA SER A 128 9.48 5.74 -12.99
C SER A 128 9.82 5.73 -14.48
N ALA A 129 9.61 4.62 -15.18
CA ALA A 129 9.70 4.58 -16.63
C ALA A 129 8.33 4.89 -17.27
N GLY A 130 8.30 5.72 -18.32
CA GLY A 130 7.13 5.91 -19.18
C GLY A 130 5.93 6.64 -18.55
N GLY A 131 6.14 7.43 -17.49
CA GLY A 131 5.08 8.15 -16.79
C GLY A 131 4.18 7.24 -15.94
N VAL A 132 4.65 6.05 -15.57
CA VAL A 132 3.95 5.12 -14.67
C VAL A 132 4.52 5.22 -13.27
N TYR A 133 3.64 5.40 -12.28
CA TYR A 133 3.99 5.58 -10.88
C TYR A 133 3.19 4.64 -9.97
N ASP A 134 3.80 4.21 -8.87
CA ASP A 134 3.10 3.66 -7.72
C ASP A 134 2.70 4.80 -6.79
N ILE A 135 1.39 5.08 -6.73
CA ILE A 135 0.82 6.18 -5.94
C ILE A 135 -0.01 5.60 -4.80
N SER A 136 0.31 5.99 -3.57
CA SER A 136 -0.33 5.48 -2.35
C SER A 136 -0.73 6.59 -1.38
N ASN A 137 -1.58 6.30 -0.41
CA ASN A 137 -1.72 7.17 0.76
C ASN A 137 -0.37 7.37 1.45
N LYS A 138 -0.10 8.56 2.00
CA LYS A 138 1.13 8.87 2.76
C LYS A 138 1.00 8.54 4.25
N ALA A 139 -0.17 8.82 4.83
CA ALA A 139 -0.41 8.61 6.26
C ALA A 139 -0.69 7.13 6.58
N ARG A 140 -0.21 6.66 7.74
CA ARG A 140 -0.45 5.31 8.30
C ARG A 140 -0.95 5.37 9.74
N LEU A 141 -0.47 6.33 10.52
CA LEU A 141 -0.79 6.54 11.93
C LEU A 141 -1.68 7.79 12.12
N GLY A 142 -2.56 7.74 13.13
CA GLY A 142 -3.46 8.85 13.47
C GLY A 142 -4.72 8.95 12.61
N LEU A 143 -5.07 7.87 11.90
CA LEU A 143 -6.27 7.74 11.08
C LEU A 143 -6.74 6.27 11.10
N THR A 144 -7.99 6.04 10.71
CA THR A 144 -8.56 4.70 10.52
C THR A 144 -8.16 4.10 9.17
N GLU A 145 -8.29 2.78 9.03
CA GLU A 145 -8.04 2.06 7.78
C GLU A 145 -8.93 2.59 6.65
N PHE A 146 -10.17 2.97 6.96
CA PHE A 146 -11.09 3.56 6.00
C PHE A 146 -10.58 4.93 5.50
N GLU A 147 -10.16 5.81 6.41
CA GLU A 147 -9.61 7.13 6.05
C GLU A 147 -8.33 6.99 5.22
N ALA A 148 -7.47 6.02 5.53
CA ALA A 148 -6.26 5.73 4.77
C ALA A 148 -6.58 5.35 3.31
N VAL A 149 -7.53 4.42 3.10
CA VAL A 149 -7.97 4.01 1.76
C VAL A 149 -8.69 5.15 1.03
N LYS A 150 -9.57 5.89 1.74
CA LYS A 150 -10.30 7.03 1.18
C LYS A 150 -9.36 8.14 0.71
N GLN A 151 -8.34 8.47 1.51
CA GLN A 151 -7.32 9.46 1.13
C GLN A 151 -6.61 9.06 -0.18
N MET A 152 -6.24 7.78 -0.33
CA MET A 152 -5.66 7.29 -1.59
C MET A 152 -6.66 7.44 -2.74
N HIS A 153 -7.88 6.93 -2.56
CA HIS A 153 -8.91 6.96 -3.61
C HIS A 153 -9.22 8.38 -4.09
N ASP A 154 -9.46 9.31 -3.16
CA ASP A 154 -9.85 10.68 -3.47
C ASP A 154 -8.69 11.45 -4.12
N GLY A 155 -7.46 11.25 -3.63
CA GLY A 155 -6.27 11.85 -4.23
C GLY A 155 -5.99 11.32 -5.64
N VAL A 156 -6.06 10.01 -5.86
CA VAL A 156 -5.87 9.40 -7.20
C VAL A 156 -6.96 9.86 -8.16
N LYS A 157 -8.21 9.97 -7.71
CA LYS A 157 -9.31 10.49 -8.53
C LYS A 157 -9.04 11.92 -8.99
N GLN A 158 -8.50 12.77 -8.11
CA GLN A 158 -8.11 14.14 -8.48
C GLN A 158 -6.95 14.15 -9.47
N LEU A 159 -5.93 13.31 -9.30
CA LEU A 159 -4.82 13.20 -10.26
C LEU A 159 -5.31 12.77 -11.65
N ILE A 160 -6.24 11.82 -11.72
CA ILE A 160 -6.86 11.41 -13.00
C ILE A 160 -7.57 12.58 -13.68
N GLU A 161 -8.29 13.39 -12.91
CA GLU A 161 -8.99 14.57 -13.43
C GLU A 161 -8.00 15.64 -13.92
N MET A 162 -6.91 15.87 -13.19
CA MET A 162 -5.85 16.79 -13.60
C MET A 162 -5.14 16.31 -14.88
N GLU A 163 -4.85 15.01 -14.99
CA GLU A 163 -4.25 14.40 -16.19
C GLU A 163 -5.14 14.55 -17.43
N ARG A 164 -6.46 14.46 -17.27
CA ARG A 164 -7.42 14.66 -18.38
C ARG A 164 -7.47 16.10 -18.88
N LYS A 165 -7.20 17.07 -18.00
CA LYS A 165 -7.24 18.51 -18.31
C LYS A 165 -5.91 19.06 -18.81
N ALA A 166 -4.80 18.42 -18.47
CA ALA A 166 -3.47 18.72 -18.98
C ALA A 166 -3.35 18.33 -20.46
#